data_AF-A0A6M1YKL4-F1
#
_entry.id   AF-A0A6M1YKL4-F1
#
_cell.length_a   1.000
_cell.length_b   1.000
_cell.length_c   1.000
_cell.angle_alpha   90.00
_cell.angle_beta   90.00
_cell.angle_gamma   90.00
#
_symmetry.space_group_name_H-M   'P 1'
#
loop_
_entity.id
_entity.type
_entity.pdbx_description
1 polymer ?
#
loop_
_entity_poly.entity_id
_entity_poly.type
_entity_poly.pdbx_seq_one_letter_code
_entity_poly.pdbx_strand_id
1 'polypeptide(L)'
;MKRFLFSLFFCGALFADTFTVTSNVDSLSEGTLRKEITDSNTAGGTNTINFNLTTPSTITLGSSLPSIINSLTIDNNLSPGKVEVDGINTYRIFGSISASESLNLSNIDLKKGMTTSATGGGVILITSSNNPLTVDTCTFTNCTASAGNGGAIYGNSNITIFNSSFDTCSAENGGAIFGDGSFITISDASNTFSNCSAGYRGGAIFCVPVATLQLMAQAILLPTVQHQIPVVEVVQFMVAPAVTSQLVG
;
A
#
# COMPACT_ATOMS: atom_id res chain seq x y z
N MET A 1 4.29 -5.24 -60.27
CA MET A 1 4.03 -4.17 -59.27
C MET A 1 3.72 -4.84 -57.94
N LYS A 2 4.60 -4.71 -56.94
CA LYS A 2 4.48 -5.35 -55.62
C LYS A 2 3.33 -4.68 -54.85
N ARG A 3 2.30 -5.46 -54.49
CA ARG A 3 1.21 -5.01 -53.62
C ARG A 3 1.74 -5.00 -52.19
N PHE A 4 1.97 -3.82 -51.63
CA PHE A 4 2.23 -3.64 -50.21
C PHE A 4 0.92 -3.84 -49.45
N LEU A 5 0.90 -4.84 -48.56
CA LEU A 5 -0.19 -5.06 -47.61
C LEU A 5 0.02 -4.05 -46.46
N PHE A 6 -0.81 -3.02 -46.39
CA PHE A 6 -0.87 -2.12 -45.23
C PHE A 6 -1.56 -2.87 -44.10
N SER A 7 -0.77 -3.39 -43.14
CA SER A 7 -1.31 -3.80 -41.85
C SER A 7 -1.73 -2.54 -41.10
N LEU A 8 -3.04 -2.30 -41.03
CA LEU A 8 -3.62 -1.24 -40.21
C LEU A 8 -3.56 -1.73 -38.76
N PHE A 9 -2.53 -1.33 -38.02
CA PHE A 9 -2.54 -1.47 -36.56
C PHE A 9 -3.68 -0.60 -36.03
N PHE A 10 -4.79 -1.22 -35.63
CA PHE A 10 -5.70 -0.60 -34.67
C PHE A 10 -4.90 -0.45 -33.37
N CYS A 11 -4.35 0.74 -33.14
CA CYS A 11 -4.06 1.20 -31.80
C CYS A 11 -5.42 1.47 -31.15
N GLY A 12 -6.10 0.41 -30.74
CA GLY A 12 -7.29 0.54 -29.91
C GLY A 12 -6.84 1.14 -28.59
N ALA A 13 -7.36 2.31 -28.24
CA ALA A 13 -7.27 2.79 -26.87
C ALA A 13 -7.84 1.68 -25.97
N LEU A 14 -7.06 1.18 -25.01
CA LEU A 14 -7.58 0.27 -24.01
C LEU A 14 -8.59 1.05 -23.16
N PHE A 15 -9.83 0.57 -23.13
CA PHE A 15 -10.90 1.19 -22.36
C PHE A 15 -10.78 0.78 -20.88
N ALA A 16 -11.25 1.65 -20.00
CA ALA A 16 -11.38 1.37 -18.59
C ALA A 16 -12.57 0.44 -18.33
N ASP A 17 -12.33 -0.70 -17.71
CA ASP A 17 -13.38 -1.63 -17.26
C ASP A 17 -13.67 -1.47 -15.77
N THR A 18 -14.90 -1.83 -15.38
CA THR A 18 -15.32 -1.87 -13.97
C THR A 18 -15.74 -3.28 -13.59
N PHE A 19 -15.07 -3.79 -12.56
CA PHE A 19 -15.24 -5.10 -11.96
C PHE A 19 -15.92 -4.95 -10.60
N THR A 20 -16.77 -5.90 -10.20
CA THR A 20 -17.53 -5.77 -8.94
C THR A 20 -17.43 -7.02 -8.09
N VAL A 21 -16.82 -6.87 -6.92
CA VAL A 21 -16.77 -7.92 -5.91
C VAL A 21 -18.13 -8.06 -5.24
N THR A 22 -18.71 -9.25 -5.35
CA THR A 22 -20.02 -9.62 -4.78
C THR A 22 -19.95 -10.80 -3.81
N SER A 23 -18.75 -11.39 -3.63
CA SER A 23 -18.47 -12.47 -2.71
C SER A 23 -17.22 -12.19 -1.87
N ASN A 24 -17.28 -12.52 -0.58
CA ASN A 24 -16.14 -12.40 0.33
C ASN A 24 -15.26 -13.67 0.37
N VAL A 25 -15.54 -14.65 -0.48
CA VAL A 25 -14.73 -15.87 -0.61
C VAL A 25 -13.44 -15.57 -1.36
N ASP A 26 -12.32 -16.14 -0.91
CA ASP A 26 -11.06 -16.12 -1.66
C ASP A 26 -10.99 -17.33 -2.62
N SER A 27 -11.37 -17.13 -3.88
CA SER A 27 -11.30 -18.17 -4.93
C SER A 27 -11.07 -17.57 -6.32
N LEU A 28 -11.12 -18.39 -7.37
CA LEU A 28 -11.11 -17.93 -8.76
C LEU A 28 -12.52 -17.86 -9.38
N SER A 29 -13.56 -17.89 -8.54
CA SER A 29 -14.95 -17.74 -8.98
C SER A 29 -15.29 -16.28 -9.23
N GLU A 30 -16.15 -16.02 -10.22
CA GLU A 30 -16.65 -14.68 -10.53
C GLU A 30 -17.20 -13.97 -9.28
N GLY A 31 -16.98 -12.66 -9.18
CA GLY A 31 -17.42 -11.85 -8.06
C GLY A 31 -16.53 -11.91 -6.82
N THR A 32 -15.42 -12.65 -6.85
CA THR A 32 -14.41 -12.65 -5.77
C THR A 32 -13.28 -11.68 -6.08
N LEU A 33 -12.72 -11.01 -5.06
CA LEU A 33 -11.63 -10.03 -5.26
C LEU A 33 -10.44 -10.61 -6.05
N ARG A 34 -10.07 -11.86 -5.80
CA ARG A 34 -8.99 -12.54 -6.53
C ARG A 34 -9.31 -12.70 -8.02
N LYS A 35 -10.55 -13.06 -8.36
CA LYS A 35 -10.98 -13.19 -9.75
C LYS A 35 -11.03 -11.83 -10.44
N GLU A 36 -11.63 -10.82 -9.80
CA GLU A 36 -11.71 -9.47 -10.35
C GLU A 36 -10.34 -8.83 -10.61
N ILE A 37 -9.33 -9.07 -9.75
CA ILE A 37 -7.94 -8.64 -10.02
C ILE A 37 -7.38 -9.36 -11.26
N THR A 38 -7.65 -10.66 -11.41
CA THR A 38 -7.18 -11.44 -12.56
C THR A 38 -7.82 -10.98 -13.86
N ASP A 39 -9.10 -10.63 -13.83
CA ASP A 39 -9.82 -10.13 -15.00
C ASP A 39 -9.38 -8.72 -15.36
N SER A 40 -9.19 -7.85 -14.37
CA SER A 40 -8.60 -6.53 -14.56
C SER A 40 -7.21 -6.61 -15.19
N ASN A 41 -6.39 -7.56 -14.76
CA ASN A 41 -5.08 -7.83 -15.36
C ASN A 41 -5.17 -8.26 -16.84
N THR A 42 -6.29 -8.83 -17.26
CA THR A 42 -6.51 -9.33 -18.64
C THR A 42 -7.18 -8.29 -19.55
N ALA A 43 -8.06 -7.44 -19.01
CA ALA A 43 -8.76 -6.41 -19.75
C ALA A 43 -7.84 -5.31 -20.31
N GLY A 44 -6.71 -5.06 -19.62
CA GLY A 44 -5.82 -3.94 -19.91
C GLY A 44 -6.47 -2.58 -19.62
N GLY A 45 -5.77 -1.48 -19.87
CA GLY A 45 -6.28 -0.14 -19.56
C GLY A 45 -6.31 0.17 -18.05
N THR A 46 -6.96 1.28 -17.68
CA THR A 46 -7.11 1.71 -16.28
C THR A 46 -8.43 1.23 -15.71
N ASN A 47 -8.37 0.18 -14.91
CA ASN A 47 -9.57 -0.51 -14.42
C ASN A 47 -9.96 -0.09 -13.02
N THR A 48 -11.22 -0.31 -12.67
CA THR A 48 -11.75 -0.11 -11.33
C THR A 48 -12.35 -1.40 -10.78
N ILE A 49 -12.00 -1.78 -9.56
CA ILE A 49 -12.68 -2.82 -8.79
C ILE A 49 -13.51 -2.13 -7.71
N ASN A 50 -14.82 -2.30 -7.79
CA ASN A 50 -15.77 -1.87 -6.77
C ASN A 50 -16.22 -3.05 -5.92
N PHE A 51 -16.89 -2.75 -4.80
CA PHE A 51 -17.47 -3.76 -3.93
C PHE A 51 -18.98 -3.55 -3.79
N ASN A 52 -19.70 -4.66 -3.77
CA ASN A 52 -21.11 -4.74 -3.42
C ASN A 52 -21.32 -5.91 -2.44
N LEU A 53 -20.73 -5.76 -1.25
CA LEU A 53 -20.82 -6.73 -0.17
C LEU A 53 -21.75 -6.19 0.92
N THR A 54 -22.67 -7.03 1.40
CA THR A 54 -23.60 -6.63 2.47
C THR A 54 -22.95 -6.83 3.83
N THR A 55 -23.07 -5.85 4.74
CA THR A 55 -22.46 -5.79 6.09
C THR A 55 -20.93 -5.63 6.08
N PRO A 56 -20.28 -5.29 7.23
CA PRO A 56 -18.83 -5.43 7.33
C PRO A 56 -18.43 -6.83 6.87
N SER A 57 -17.73 -6.90 5.75
CA SER A 57 -17.42 -8.16 5.08
C SER A 57 -15.92 -8.37 5.09
N THR A 58 -15.48 -9.47 5.70
CA THR A 58 -14.07 -9.86 5.70
C THR A 58 -13.79 -10.87 4.60
N ILE A 59 -12.86 -10.53 3.71
CA ILE A 59 -12.23 -11.42 2.72
C ILE A 59 -11.02 -12.05 3.39
N THR A 60 -11.13 -13.32 3.77
CA THR A 60 -10.03 -14.06 4.42
C THR A 60 -9.19 -14.76 3.37
N LEU A 61 -7.91 -14.42 3.26
CA LEU A 61 -7.05 -14.94 2.21
C LEU A 61 -6.59 -16.38 2.49
N GLY A 62 -6.65 -17.24 1.47
CA GLY A 62 -6.00 -18.55 1.42
C GLY A 62 -4.64 -18.53 0.70
N SER A 63 -4.30 -17.41 0.05
CA SER A 63 -2.97 -17.10 -0.49
C SER A 63 -2.86 -15.60 -0.76
N SER A 64 -1.66 -15.07 -1.04
CA SER A 64 -1.53 -13.70 -1.56
C SER A 64 -2.40 -13.49 -2.80
N LEU A 65 -3.05 -12.33 -2.90
CA LEU A 65 -3.81 -11.98 -4.10
C LEU A 65 -2.87 -11.88 -5.30
N PRO A 66 -3.38 -12.00 -6.54
CA PRO A 66 -2.55 -11.92 -7.73
C PRO A 66 -1.79 -10.59 -7.79
N SER A 67 -0.63 -10.60 -8.44
CA SER A 67 0.10 -9.38 -8.80
C SER A 67 -0.79 -8.44 -9.61
N ILE A 68 -0.70 -7.14 -9.37
CA ILE A 68 -1.44 -6.13 -10.14
C ILE A 68 -0.54 -5.69 -11.30
N ILE A 69 -0.99 -5.92 -12.53
CA ILE A 69 -0.20 -5.69 -13.75
C ILE A 69 -0.76 -4.60 -14.68
N ASN A 70 -1.89 -3.98 -14.34
CA ASN A 70 -2.44 -2.82 -15.04
C ASN A 70 -2.76 -1.72 -14.03
N SER A 71 -2.98 -0.47 -14.48
CA SER A 71 -3.49 0.59 -13.62
C SER A 71 -4.79 0.12 -12.99
N LEU A 72 -4.87 0.23 -11.67
CA LEU A 72 -6.01 -0.28 -10.93
C LEU A 72 -6.42 0.69 -9.85
N THR A 73 -7.72 0.98 -9.81
CA THR A 73 -8.37 1.59 -8.66
C THR A 73 -9.18 0.52 -7.93
N ILE A 74 -8.94 0.33 -6.65
CA ILE A 74 -9.74 -0.54 -5.78
C ILE A 74 -10.52 0.38 -4.86
N ASP A 75 -11.83 0.48 -5.09
CA ASP A 75 -12.68 1.47 -4.45
C ASP A 75 -13.89 0.84 -3.75
N ASN A 76 -13.94 1.00 -2.43
CA ASN A 76 -15.05 0.54 -1.62
C ASN A 76 -16.08 1.66 -1.31
N ASN A 77 -15.98 2.84 -1.93
CA ASN A 77 -16.94 3.94 -1.71
C ASN A 77 -18.38 3.63 -2.15
N LEU A 78 -18.57 2.72 -3.11
CA LEU A 78 -19.89 2.32 -3.59
C LEU A 78 -20.52 1.15 -2.81
N SER A 79 -19.77 0.54 -1.90
CA SER A 79 -20.27 -0.60 -1.14
C SER A 79 -21.23 -0.16 -0.04
N PRO A 80 -22.33 -0.90 0.20
CA PRO A 80 -23.22 -0.62 1.32
C PRO A 80 -22.60 -0.95 2.68
N GLY A 81 -21.45 -1.63 2.73
CA GLY A 81 -20.74 -2.02 3.94
C GLY A 81 -19.23 -1.81 3.87
N LYS A 82 -18.60 -1.78 5.04
CA LYS A 82 -17.13 -1.80 5.14
C LYS A 82 -16.58 -3.12 4.57
N VAL A 83 -15.48 -3.05 3.83
CA VAL A 83 -14.78 -4.24 3.34
C VAL A 83 -13.43 -4.34 4.00
N GLU A 84 -13.18 -5.51 4.57
CA GLU A 84 -11.91 -5.87 5.17
C GLU A 84 -11.22 -6.97 4.35
N VAL A 85 -9.91 -6.89 4.17
CA VAL A 85 -9.09 -7.99 3.64
C VAL A 85 -8.12 -8.45 4.73
N ASP A 86 -8.21 -9.73 5.11
CA ASP A 86 -7.41 -10.33 6.18
C ASP A 86 -6.33 -11.26 5.59
N GLY A 87 -5.07 -10.86 5.72
CA GLY A 87 -3.90 -11.65 5.34
C GLY A 87 -3.51 -12.76 6.33
N ILE A 88 -4.27 -12.90 7.42
CA ILE A 88 -4.18 -13.94 8.46
C ILE A 88 -2.79 -14.12 9.08
N ASN A 89 -1.99 -13.05 9.14
CA ASN A 89 -0.59 -13.05 9.58
C ASN A 89 0.27 -14.05 8.78
N THR A 90 -0.10 -14.32 7.53
CA THR A 90 0.61 -15.31 6.70
C THR A 90 0.91 -14.74 5.32
N TYR A 91 -0.04 -14.05 4.72
CA TYR A 91 0.03 -13.64 3.33
C TYR A 91 0.26 -12.14 3.19
N ARG A 92 1.12 -11.79 2.24
CA ARG A 92 1.06 -10.45 1.68
C ARG A 92 -0.30 -10.29 1.04
N ILE A 93 -1.03 -9.22 1.34
CA ILE A 93 -2.40 -9.06 0.83
C ILE A 93 -2.40 -8.95 -0.69
N PHE A 94 -1.78 -7.91 -1.26
CA PHE A 94 -1.64 -7.76 -2.70
C PHE A 94 -0.34 -8.40 -3.18
N GLY A 95 -0.39 -9.11 -4.31
CA GLY A 95 0.83 -9.55 -4.98
C GLY A 95 1.74 -8.37 -5.33
N SER A 96 2.96 -8.66 -5.79
CA SER A 96 3.90 -7.62 -6.20
C SER A 96 3.28 -6.73 -7.30
N ILE A 97 3.42 -5.42 -7.16
CA ILE A 97 2.94 -4.45 -8.15
C ILE A 97 4.11 -4.12 -9.08
N SER A 98 4.03 -4.64 -10.31
CA SER A 98 5.14 -4.63 -11.26
C SER A 98 4.88 -3.85 -12.56
N ALA A 99 3.69 -3.28 -12.73
CA ALA A 99 3.32 -2.60 -13.97
C ALA A 99 3.54 -1.10 -13.95
N SER A 100 3.88 -0.49 -15.08
CA SER A 100 4.27 0.93 -15.26
C SER A 100 3.15 1.96 -15.03
N GLU A 101 2.25 1.70 -14.09
CA GLU A 101 0.90 2.24 -14.03
C GLU A 101 0.42 2.34 -12.57
N SER A 102 -0.53 3.24 -12.28
CA SER A 102 -0.87 3.65 -10.90
C SER A 102 -1.73 2.62 -10.15
N LEU A 103 -1.54 2.50 -8.84
CA LEU A 103 -2.50 1.85 -7.93
C LEU A 103 -3.17 2.89 -7.05
N ASN A 104 -4.50 2.89 -7.01
CA ASN A 104 -5.27 3.71 -6.08
C ASN A 104 -6.11 2.79 -5.19
N LEU A 105 -6.04 2.99 -3.87
CA LEU A 105 -6.85 2.30 -2.89
C LEU A 105 -7.73 3.32 -2.18
N SER A 106 -9.03 3.02 -2.08
CA SER A 106 -9.97 3.86 -1.35
C SER A 106 -10.97 3.09 -0.50
N ASN A 107 -11.17 3.58 0.73
CA ASN A 107 -12.22 3.12 1.67
C ASN A 107 -12.16 1.62 2.06
N ILE A 108 -10.95 1.02 2.08
CA ILE A 108 -10.76 -0.41 2.38
C ILE A 108 -9.92 -0.62 3.64
N ASP A 109 -10.32 -1.61 4.46
CA ASP A 109 -9.60 -2.01 5.66
C ASP A 109 -8.71 -3.24 5.36
N LEU A 110 -7.42 -3.14 5.64
CA LEU A 110 -6.39 -4.13 5.28
C LEU A 110 -5.71 -4.57 6.58
N LYS A 111 -5.88 -5.84 6.96
CA LYS A 111 -5.39 -6.31 8.27
C LYS A 111 -4.55 -7.57 8.18
N LYS A 112 -3.60 -7.69 9.10
CA LYS A 112 -2.76 -8.88 9.28
C LYS A 112 -2.06 -9.33 8.00
N GLY A 113 -1.76 -8.39 7.10
CA GLY A 113 -0.91 -8.63 5.95
C GLY A 113 0.52 -8.88 6.44
N MET A 114 1.12 -9.99 6.02
CA MET A 114 2.45 -10.37 6.50
C MET A 114 3.34 -10.89 5.38
N THR A 115 4.62 -10.55 5.44
CA THR A 115 5.65 -11.20 4.63
C THR A 115 6.89 -11.51 5.46
N THR A 116 7.54 -12.62 5.12
CA THR A 116 8.85 -13.02 5.65
C THR A 116 9.98 -12.74 4.65
N SER A 117 9.68 -12.15 3.49
CA SER A 117 10.67 -11.78 2.47
C SER A 117 11.52 -10.59 2.92
N ALA A 118 12.78 -10.58 2.50
CA ALA A 118 13.74 -9.50 2.76
C ALA A 118 13.39 -8.14 2.12
N THR A 119 12.43 -8.11 1.18
CA THR A 119 11.97 -6.88 0.55
C THR A 119 11.05 -6.10 1.48
N GLY A 120 10.01 -6.77 1.99
CA GLY A 120 9.01 -6.24 2.91
C GLY A 120 7.65 -5.93 2.25
N GLY A 121 6.89 -4.98 2.81
CA GLY A 121 5.54 -4.62 2.35
C GLY A 121 4.51 -5.73 2.61
N GLY A 122 4.15 -5.97 3.87
CA GLY A 122 3.22 -7.03 4.28
C GLY A 122 1.81 -6.90 3.68
N VAL A 123 1.46 -5.75 3.11
CA VAL A 123 0.24 -5.54 2.34
C VAL A 123 0.57 -5.25 0.88
N ILE A 124 1.46 -4.29 0.65
CA ILE A 124 1.78 -3.75 -0.67
C ILE A 124 3.30 -3.78 -0.89
N LEU A 125 3.74 -4.37 -2.00
CA LEU A 125 5.10 -4.28 -2.50
C LEU A 125 5.10 -3.67 -3.91
N ILE A 126 5.67 -2.47 -4.04
CA ILE A 126 5.86 -1.81 -5.34
C ILE A 126 7.34 -1.89 -5.72
N THR A 127 7.63 -2.61 -6.81
CA THR A 127 9.02 -2.87 -7.25
C THR A 127 9.48 -1.96 -8.38
N SER A 128 8.57 -1.24 -9.05
CA SER A 128 8.89 -0.30 -10.13
C SER A 128 8.76 1.14 -9.66
N SER A 129 9.66 2.00 -10.11
CA SER A 129 9.73 3.41 -9.68
C SER A 129 8.68 4.32 -10.31
N ASN A 130 7.98 3.85 -11.35
CA ASN A 130 6.98 4.64 -12.10
C ASN A 130 5.53 4.32 -11.71
N ASN A 131 5.32 3.71 -10.54
CA ASN A 131 4.02 3.16 -10.14
C ASN A 131 3.46 3.93 -8.95
N PRO A 132 2.94 5.15 -9.12
CA PRO A 132 2.47 5.92 -7.97
C PRO A 132 1.36 5.15 -7.24
N LEU A 133 1.46 5.13 -5.92
CA LEU A 133 0.44 4.61 -5.02
C LEU A 133 -0.31 5.77 -4.39
N THR A 134 -1.63 5.76 -4.52
CA THR A 134 -2.52 6.61 -3.74
C THR A 134 -3.30 5.75 -2.76
N VAL A 135 -3.30 6.14 -1.50
CA VAL A 135 -4.09 5.52 -0.44
C VAL A 135 -4.97 6.58 0.16
N ASP A 136 -6.29 6.40 0.09
CA ASP A 136 -7.26 7.34 0.63
C ASP A 136 -8.28 6.62 1.54
N THR A 137 -8.49 7.12 2.76
CA THR A 137 -9.52 6.59 3.65
C THR A 137 -9.37 5.08 3.89
N CYS A 138 -8.13 4.59 3.97
CA CYS A 138 -7.84 3.17 4.21
C CYS A 138 -7.32 2.93 5.63
N THR A 139 -7.53 1.73 6.14
CA THR A 139 -6.95 1.30 7.42
C THR A 139 -5.98 0.15 7.21
N PHE A 140 -4.78 0.23 7.81
CA PHE A 140 -3.79 -0.83 7.85
C PHE A 140 -3.57 -1.26 9.29
N THR A 141 -3.96 -2.49 9.64
CA THR A 141 -3.89 -2.97 11.04
C THR A 141 -3.06 -4.23 11.16
N ASN A 142 -2.08 -4.23 12.08
CA ASN A 142 -1.24 -5.40 12.35
C ASN A 142 -0.49 -5.92 11.11
N CYS A 143 -0.03 -5.01 10.26
CA CYS A 143 0.69 -5.36 9.03
C CYS A 143 2.20 -5.47 9.29
N THR A 144 2.82 -6.58 8.88
CA THR A 144 4.19 -6.92 9.28
C THR A 144 5.09 -7.34 8.12
N ALA A 145 6.32 -6.82 8.10
CA ALA A 145 7.42 -7.32 7.28
C ALA A 145 8.54 -7.82 8.21
N SER A 146 8.55 -9.12 8.53
CA SER A 146 9.37 -9.64 9.64
C SER A 146 10.88 -9.63 9.40
N ALA A 147 11.30 -9.55 8.14
CA ALA A 147 12.71 -9.54 7.73
C ALA A 147 12.99 -8.49 6.64
N GLY A 148 12.06 -7.54 6.44
CA GLY A 148 12.13 -6.57 5.36
C GLY A 148 11.60 -5.21 5.79
N ASN A 149 11.40 -4.30 4.83
CA ASN A 149 11.06 -2.91 5.12
C ASN A 149 9.59 -2.60 4.82
N GLY A 150 9.01 -1.63 5.52
CA GLY A 150 7.63 -1.22 5.28
C GLY A 150 6.64 -2.29 5.73
N GLY A 151 6.18 -2.25 6.99
CA GLY A 151 5.35 -3.33 7.53
C GLY A 151 4.05 -3.50 6.76
N ALA A 152 3.43 -2.39 6.37
CA ALA A 152 2.30 -2.36 5.44
C ALA A 152 2.77 -2.17 4.00
N ILE A 153 3.52 -1.10 3.73
CA ILE A 153 3.81 -0.63 2.38
C ILE A 153 5.33 -0.53 2.20
N TYR A 154 5.83 -1.24 1.20
CA TYR A 154 7.13 -0.97 0.59
C TYR A 154 6.90 -0.40 -0.80
N GLY A 155 7.55 0.72 -1.15
CA GLY A 155 7.49 1.21 -2.52
C GLY A 155 8.74 1.89 -3.04
N ASN A 156 9.10 1.52 -4.27
CA ASN A 156 10.14 2.18 -5.07
C ASN A 156 9.61 3.41 -5.84
N SER A 157 8.32 3.74 -5.70
CA SER A 157 7.63 4.81 -6.40
C SER A 157 6.95 5.78 -5.43
N ASN A 158 6.45 6.91 -5.94
CA ASN A 158 5.75 7.89 -5.11
C ASN A 158 4.55 7.26 -4.37
N ILE A 159 4.49 7.48 -3.06
CA ILE A 159 3.41 7.04 -2.18
C ILE A 159 2.73 8.29 -1.65
N THR A 160 1.43 8.42 -1.89
CA THR A 160 0.61 9.51 -1.36
C THR A 160 -0.49 8.95 -0.48
N ILE A 161 -0.56 9.43 0.76
CA ILE A 161 -1.49 8.95 1.78
C ILE A 161 -2.44 10.09 2.17
N PHE A 162 -3.74 9.81 2.15
CA PHE A 162 -4.84 10.68 2.55
C PHE A 162 -5.76 9.98 3.53
N ASN A 163 -6.22 10.69 4.56
CA ASN A 163 -7.30 10.25 5.47
C ASN A 163 -7.17 8.80 6.00
N SER A 164 -5.94 8.29 6.14
CA SER A 164 -5.70 6.86 6.36
C SER A 164 -5.05 6.59 7.70
N SER A 165 -5.29 5.40 8.24
CA SER A 165 -4.74 4.97 9.52
C SER A 165 -3.84 3.76 9.36
N PHE A 166 -2.68 3.81 10.01
CA PHE A 166 -1.77 2.68 10.20
C PHE A 166 -1.69 2.40 11.70
N ASP A 167 -2.08 1.20 12.12
CA ASP A 167 -2.03 0.78 13.52
C ASP A 167 -1.28 -0.55 13.68
N THR A 168 -0.37 -0.60 14.64
CA THR A 168 0.35 -1.82 15.02
C THR A 168 1.13 -2.43 13.83
N CYS A 169 1.62 -1.60 12.90
CA CYS A 169 2.45 -2.07 11.79
C CYS A 169 3.92 -2.20 12.20
N SER A 170 4.62 -3.24 11.74
CA SER A 170 6.04 -3.44 12.09
C SER A 170 6.93 -3.93 10.94
N ALA A 171 8.20 -3.50 10.95
CA ALA A 171 9.22 -3.87 9.97
C ALA A 171 10.65 -3.67 10.49
N GLU A 172 11.66 -4.00 9.68
CA GLU A 172 13.05 -3.65 9.95
C GLU A 172 13.30 -2.14 9.81
N ASN A 173 12.83 -1.52 8.73
CA ASN A 173 12.84 -0.06 8.53
C ASN A 173 11.46 0.40 8.07
N GLY A 174 10.99 1.54 8.58
CA GLY A 174 9.66 2.06 8.25
C GLY A 174 8.56 1.13 8.75
N GLY A 175 8.23 1.17 10.05
CA GLY A 175 7.32 0.20 10.67
C GLY A 175 6.00 0.02 9.94
N ALA A 176 5.44 1.09 9.37
CA ALA A 176 4.32 1.06 8.45
C ALA A 176 4.77 1.19 6.99
N ILE A 177 5.50 2.26 6.65
CA ILE A 177 5.82 2.61 5.26
C ILE A 177 7.33 2.75 5.08
N PHE A 178 7.86 2.08 4.06
CA PHE A 178 9.22 2.28 3.58
C PHE A 178 9.24 2.74 2.12
N GLY A 179 9.92 3.84 1.87
CA GLY A 179 10.15 4.40 0.54
C GLY A 179 11.59 4.20 0.06
N ASP A 180 11.78 3.50 -1.06
CA ASP A 180 13.09 3.23 -1.68
C ASP A 180 13.28 4.06 -2.95
N GLY A 181 13.99 5.17 -2.88
CA GLY A 181 14.12 6.14 -3.96
C GLY A 181 12.85 6.95 -4.23
N SER A 182 11.85 6.88 -3.35
CA SER A 182 10.51 7.43 -3.57
C SER A 182 10.19 8.68 -2.75
N PHE A 183 9.21 9.45 -3.23
CA PHE A 183 8.55 10.49 -2.43
C PHE A 183 7.40 9.90 -1.63
N ILE A 184 7.43 10.12 -0.31
CA ILE A 184 6.29 9.82 0.56
C ILE A 184 5.62 11.15 0.89
N THR A 185 4.38 11.30 0.47
CA THR A 185 3.56 12.47 0.77
C THR A 185 2.44 12.05 1.71
N ILE A 186 2.44 12.62 2.93
CA ILE A 186 1.33 12.47 3.87
C ILE A 186 0.52 13.76 3.77
N SER A 187 -0.65 13.63 3.16
CA SER A 187 -1.54 14.74 2.86
C SER A 187 -2.81 14.60 3.68
N ASP A 188 -3.17 15.63 4.44
CA ASP A 188 -4.25 15.66 5.44
C ASP A 188 -3.83 15.30 6.88
N ALA A 189 -4.42 16.02 7.85
CA ALA A 189 -4.13 15.88 9.28
C ALA A 189 -4.84 14.67 9.90
N SER A 190 -5.86 14.14 9.23
CA SER A 190 -6.59 12.94 9.64
C SER A 190 -5.79 11.65 9.48
N ASN A 191 -4.62 11.70 8.83
CA ASN A 191 -3.72 10.56 8.77
C ASN A 191 -3.18 10.22 10.17
N THR A 192 -3.25 8.95 10.54
CA THR A 192 -2.78 8.45 11.84
C THR A 192 -1.78 7.31 11.68
N PHE A 193 -0.70 7.37 12.46
CA PHE A 193 0.29 6.28 12.58
C PHE A 193 0.43 5.97 14.07
N SER A 194 -0.21 4.90 14.53
CA SER A 194 -0.29 4.52 15.93
C SER A 194 0.38 3.17 16.15
N ASN A 195 1.15 3.03 17.24
CA ASN A 195 1.79 1.76 17.61
C ASN A 195 2.64 1.11 16.50
N CYS A 196 3.07 1.89 15.50
CA CYS A 196 3.95 1.40 14.45
C CYS A 196 5.40 1.40 14.94
N SER A 197 6.15 0.34 14.65
CA SER A 197 7.51 0.18 15.14
C SER A 197 8.47 -0.38 14.08
N ALA A 198 9.66 0.20 13.99
CA ALA A 198 10.76 -0.32 13.18
C ALA A 198 11.86 -0.88 14.08
N GLY A 199 12.48 -2.01 13.68
CA GLY A 199 13.60 -2.60 14.41
C GLY A 199 14.91 -1.80 14.30
N TYR A 200 15.10 -1.06 13.20
CA TYR A 200 16.31 -0.28 12.93
C TYR A 200 16.04 1.21 12.72
N ARG A 201 15.25 1.61 11.71
CA ARG A 201 15.07 3.04 11.36
C ARG A 201 13.63 3.43 11.00
N GLY A 202 13.28 4.67 11.34
CA GLY A 202 12.03 5.35 10.98
C GLY A 202 10.79 4.67 11.54
N GLY A 203 10.54 4.88 12.85
CA GLY A 203 9.54 4.20 13.67
C GLY A 203 8.30 3.74 12.88
N ALA A 204 7.50 4.69 12.37
CA ALA A 204 6.40 4.38 11.47
C ALA A 204 6.77 4.50 9.97
N ILE A 205 7.54 5.52 9.59
CA ILE A 205 7.83 5.83 8.19
C ILE A 205 9.34 5.98 8.04
N PHE A 206 9.91 5.43 6.97
CA PHE A 206 11.30 5.67 6.59
C PHE A 206 11.41 5.79 5.07
N CYS A 207 12.22 6.74 4.57
CA CYS A 207 12.48 6.86 3.14
C CYS A 207 13.96 7.15 2.86
N VAL A 208 14.46 6.64 1.73
CA VAL A 208 15.82 6.90 1.24
C VAL A 208 15.79 7.28 -0.23
N PRO A 209 16.63 8.22 -0.71
CA PRO A 209 17.38 9.19 0.09
C PRO A 209 16.44 10.18 0.80
N VAL A 210 16.89 10.74 1.92
CA VAL A 210 16.13 11.56 2.89
C VAL A 210 15.54 12.89 2.37
N ALA A 211 15.50 13.14 1.06
CA ALA A 211 15.07 14.41 0.48
C ALA A 211 13.55 14.56 0.29
N THR A 212 12.73 13.57 0.66
CA THR A 212 11.45 13.33 -0.04
C THR A 212 10.22 13.04 0.84
N LEU A 213 10.28 13.22 2.15
CA LEU A 213 9.09 13.17 3.02
C LEU A 213 8.41 14.54 3.10
N GLN A 214 7.21 14.66 2.53
CA GLN A 214 6.41 15.88 2.58
C GLN A 214 5.19 15.67 3.49
N LEU A 215 5.18 16.35 4.63
CA LEU A 215 4.02 16.45 5.52
C LEU A 215 3.25 17.71 5.15
N MET A 216 2.10 17.57 4.50
CA MET A 216 1.27 18.73 4.13
C MET A 216 0.27 19.13 5.22
N ALA A 217 0.19 18.36 6.30
CA ALA A 217 -0.68 18.61 7.44
C ALA A 217 -0.17 17.91 8.72
N GLN A 218 -0.64 18.34 9.89
CA GLN A 218 -0.28 17.76 11.19
C GLN A 218 -0.89 16.36 11.34
N ALA A 219 -0.24 15.33 10.82
CA ALA A 219 -0.61 13.94 11.11
C ALA A 219 -0.56 13.70 12.63
N ILE A 220 -1.63 13.16 13.21
CA ILE A 220 -1.71 12.92 14.65
C ILE A 220 -0.87 11.68 14.97
N LEU A 221 0.33 11.90 15.49
CA LEU A 221 1.20 10.86 16.04
C LEU A 221 0.86 10.69 17.52
N LEU A 222 0.16 9.62 17.88
CA LEU A 222 -0.09 9.28 19.27
C LEU A 222 1.15 8.54 19.81
N PRO A 223 1.83 9.07 20.84
CA PRO A 223 3.02 8.44 21.37
C PRO A 223 2.65 7.17 22.15
N THR A 224 3.43 6.13 21.97
CA THR A 224 3.59 5.08 22.97
C THR A 224 5.00 5.20 23.54
N VAL A 225 5.06 5.53 24.84
CA VAL A 225 6.22 5.67 25.76
C VAL A 225 6.77 7.09 25.99
N GLN A 226 6.89 7.42 27.28
CA GLN A 226 7.11 8.71 27.92
C GLN A 226 8.49 9.35 27.68
N HIS A 227 8.53 10.50 27.00
CA HIS A 227 9.37 11.64 27.42
C HIS A 227 8.79 12.96 26.86
N GLN A 228 8.60 13.97 27.71
CA GLN A 228 8.09 15.29 27.32
C GLN A 228 9.16 16.06 26.56
N ILE A 229 8.99 16.33 25.26
CA ILE A 229 9.85 17.25 24.50
C ILE A 229 9.01 18.08 23.48
N PRO A 230 9.33 19.37 23.21
CA PRO A 230 8.46 20.28 22.47
C PRO A 230 8.34 20.01 20.97
N VAL A 231 7.29 20.60 20.38
CA VAL A 231 6.67 20.42 19.04
C VAL A 231 7.61 20.52 17.81
N VAL A 232 8.90 20.82 17.97
CA VAL A 232 9.88 20.87 16.87
C VAL A 232 10.57 19.50 16.63
N GLU A 233 10.45 18.54 17.56
CA GLU A 233 11.07 17.20 17.48
C GLU A 233 10.23 16.12 16.77
N VAL A 234 9.03 16.43 16.27
CA VAL A 234 8.14 15.44 15.64
C VAL A 234 8.74 14.86 14.33
N VAL A 235 9.62 15.62 13.66
CA VAL A 235 10.36 15.15 12.47
C VAL A 235 11.50 14.18 12.85
N GLN A 236 12.03 14.28 14.08
CA GLN A 236 13.17 13.49 14.56
C GLN A 236 12.77 12.08 15.03
N PHE A 237 11.47 11.79 15.20
CA PHE A 237 10.94 10.44 15.45
C PHE A 237 10.40 9.75 14.18
N MET A 238 10.18 10.49 13.09
CA MET A 238 10.03 9.89 11.76
C MET A 238 11.40 9.46 11.18
N VAL A 239 12.52 10.03 11.66
CA VAL A 239 13.88 9.62 11.31
C VAL A 239 14.76 9.63 12.56
N ALA A 240 14.87 8.49 13.26
CA ALA A 240 15.72 8.37 14.46
C ALA A 240 17.22 8.23 14.09
N PRO A 241 18.15 8.63 14.99
CA PRO A 241 19.51 9.02 14.67
C PRO A 241 20.43 7.82 14.37
N ALA A 242 21.43 8.05 13.53
CA ALA A 242 22.57 7.16 13.43
C ALA A 242 23.24 7.04 14.81
N VAL A 243 23.50 5.79 15.19
CA VAL A 243 24.28 5.33 16.35
C VAL A 243 25.36 6.32 16.76
N THR A 244 25.28 6.81 17.99
CA THR A 244 26.42 7.41 18.68
C THR A 244 27.53 6.38 18.81
N SER A 245 28.69 6.63 18.22
CA SER A 245 29.95 6.26 18.88
C SER A 245 31.07 7.26 18.53
N GLN A 246 31.73 7.71 19.61
CA GLN A 246 33.06 8.34 19.68
C GLN A 246 33.17 9.84 19.31
N LEU A 247 33.00 10.68 20.33
CA LEU A 247 33.99 11.72 20.66
C LEU A 247 34.09 11.80 22.19
N VAL A 248 35.00 11.00 22.74
CA VAL A 248 35.65 11.28 24.03
C VAL A 248 37.11 11.54 23.67
N GLY A 249 37.59 12.75 23.95
CA GLY A 249 38.94 13.23 23.64
C GLY A 249 38.92 14.60 23.00
#